data_AF-A0A6L8F4E1-F1
#
_entry.id   AF-A0A6L8F4E1-F1
#
_cell.length_a   1.000
_cell.length_b   1.000
_cell.length_c   1.000
_cell.angle_alpha   90.00
_cell.angle_beta   90.00
_cell.angle_gamma   90.00
#
_symmetry.space_group_name_H-M   'P 1'
#
loop_
_entity.id
_entity.type
_entity.pdbx_description
1 polymer ?
#
loop_
_entity_poly.entity_id
_entity_poly.type
_entity_poly.pdbx_seq_one_letter_code
_entity_poly.pdbx_strand_id
1 'polypeptide(L)'
;MSEPTNNGLRSLQAVGFGELLDTIFSLYRTHFWSFLRIATLYFVAMLIGVSISFFDDWIGTGTKAAIWVFTIIAIVCVSVFVVSALVFASAQAYLDGKVATGTILKQAKRQFFRCLVSSLVFGLVTIPLTIFVVALFVAIYSSFESGEISSGIGVLGVLLILFLAAASFLTYWCFYISAIFVEDIAARSELKRSGELIRDRWWRINGTMLAILLLHFGISFICRTAFEILLTLTGLAEITEFLGTIQWWAFLQLPRNLTEFHLLNALMHVVNLGIDTFTMPIWVIGATLLYFDQRIRKEGFDIEVMATRLGE
;
A
#
# COMPACT_ATOMS: atom_id res chain seq x y z
N MET A 1 -30.37 -23.28 17.04
CA MET A 1 -29.67 -23.64 15.81
C MET A 1 -29.88 -22.53 14.81
N SER A 2 -28.98 -21.54 14.80
CA SER A 2 -28.94 -20.52 13.74
C SER A 2 -28.28 -21.15 12.52
N GLU A 3 -28.98 -21.17 11.38
CA GLU A 3 -28.38 -21.57 10.10
C GLU A 3 -27.05 -20.82 9.89
N PRO A 4 -25.95 -21.51 9.57
CA PRO A 4 -24.75 -20.84 9.12
C PRO A 4 -25.10 -20.08 7.84
N THR A 5 -24.92 -18.76 7.86
CA THR A 5 -25.17 -17.91 6.70
C THR A 5 -24.41 -18.46 5.49
N ASN A 6 -25.16 -18.97 4.51
CA ASN A 6 -24.71 -19.64 3.28
C ASN A 6 -23.74 -18.79 2.43
N ASN A 7 -23.53 -17.52 2.79
CA ASN A 7 -22.61 -16.59 2.14
C ASN A 7 -21.14 -16.96 2.36
N GLY A 8 -20.77 -17.55 3.51
CA GLY A 8 -19.37 -17.90 3.82
C GLY A 8 -18.83 -19.14 3.08
N LEU A 9 -19.70 -19.95 2.48
CA LEU A 9 -19.32 -21.11 1.66
C LEU A 9 -19.25 -20.77 0.16
N ARG A 10 -20.02 -19.77 -0.30
CA ARG A 10 -19.88 -19.23 -1.67
C ARG A 10 -18.62 -18.37 -1.86
N SER A 11 -18.07 -17.80 -0.80
CA SER A 11 -16.88 -16.93 -0.90
C SER A 11 -15.57 -17.68 -1.16
N LEU A 12 -15.47 -18.97 -0.82
CA LEU A 12 -14.28 -19.80 -0.99
C LEU A 12 -14.19 -20.49 -2.36
N GLN A 13 -14.68 -19.83 -3.41
CA GLN A 13 -14.54 -20.29 -4.79
C GLN A 13 -13.57 -19.40 -5.56
N ALA A 14 -12.93 -19.98 -6.57
CA ALA A 14 -11.96 -19.29 -7.41
C ALA A 14 -12.65 -18.19 -8.25
N VAL A 15 -12.53 -16.93 -7.84
CA VAL A 15 -13.31 -15.79 -8.35
C VAL A 15 -12.70 -15.15 -9.60
N GLY A 16 -13.55 -14.61 -10.48
CA GLY A 16 -13.13 -13.75 -11.59
C GLY A 16 -12.61 -12.39 -11.11
N PHE A 17 -11.95 -11.62 -11.99
CA PHE A 17 -11.42 -10.29 -11.63
C PHE A 17 -12.53 -9.33 -11.16
N GLY A 18 -13.68 -9.31 -11.84
CA GLY A 18 -14.80 -8.45 -11.46
C GLY A 18 -15.40 -8.81 -10.10
N GLU A 19 -15.56 -10.11 -9.82
CA GLU A 19 -16.05 -10.61 -8.54
C GLU A 19 -15.04 -10.36 -7.41
N LEU A 20 -13.73 -10.47 -7.69
CA LEU A 20 -12.68 -10.08 -6.75
C LEU A 20 -12.82 -8.60 -6.39
N LEU A 21 -13.00 -7.73 -7.38
CA LEU A 21 -13.15 -6.29 -7.14
C LEU A 21 -14.42 -5.96 -6.36
N ASP A 22 -15.54 -6.58 -6.70
CA ASP A 22 -16.80 -6.45 -5.94
C ASP A 22 -16.62 -6.92 -4.49
N THR A 23 -15.90 -8.02 -4.28
CA THR A 23 -15.57 -8.53 -2.94
C THR A 23 -14.67 -7.55 -2.18
N ILE A 24 -13.66 -6.95 -2.81
CA ILE A 24 -12.78 -5.93 -2.20
C ILE A 24 -13.63 -4.76 -1.69
N PHE A 25 -14.49 -4.20 -2.54
CA PHE A 25 -15.32 -3.05 -2.17
C PHE A 25 -16.39 -3.40 -1.14
N SER A 26 -17.02 -4.57 -1.27
CA SER A 26 -18.03 -5.06 -0.33
C SER A 26 -17.42 -5.25 1.07
N LEU A 27 -16.25 -5.86 1.15
CA LEU A 27 -15.54 -6.11 2.40
C LEU A 27 -15.03 -4.81 3.03
N TYR A 28 -14.48 -3.90 2.21
CA TYR A 28 -14.06 -2.58 2.68
C TYR A 28 -15.26 -1.76 3.20
N ARG A 29 -16.38 -1.74 2.48
CA ARG A 29 -17.60 -1.00 2.87
C ARG A 29 -18.23 -1.57 4.14
N THR A 30 -18.32 -2.89 4.24
CA THR A 30 -18.97 -3.57 5.37
C THR A 30 -18.20 -3.36 6.67
N HIS A 31 -16.86 -3.36 6.61
CA HIS A 31 -16.00 -3.17 7.79
C HIS A 31 -15.22 -1.85 7.76
N PHE A 32 -15.78 -0.82 7.12
CA PHE A 32 -15.14 0.47 6.87
C PHE A 32 -14.45 1.06 8.10
N TRP A 33 -15.18 1.14 9.21
CA TRP A 33 -14.66 1.71 10.45
C TRP A 33 -13.52 0.91 11.07
N SER A 34 -13.52 -0.42 10.91
CA SER A 34 -12.44 -1.26 11.42
C SER A 34 -11.16 -1.03 10.63
N PHE A 35 -11.24 -1.00 9.29
CA PHE A 35 -10.09 -0.70 8.44
C PHE A 35 -9.57 0.71 8.64
N LEU A 36 -10.46 1.71 8.71
CA LEU A 36 -10.08 3.10 8.90
C LEU A 36 -9.38 3.33 10.25
N ARG A 37 -9.84 2.69 11.33
CA ARG A 37 -9.18 2.78 12.65
C ARG A 37 -7.75 2.24 12.61
N ILE A 38 -7.52 1.13 11.91
CA ILE A 38 -6.19 0.56 11.73
C ILE A 38 -5.32 1.50 10.89
N ALA A 39 -5.86 2.00 9.78
CA ALA A 39 -5.15 2.92 8.88
C ALA A 39 -4.83 4.28 9.53
N THR A 40 -5.64 4.74 10.49
CA THR A 40 -5.41 6.00 11.22
C THR A 40 -4.05 6.04 11.91
N LEU A 41 -3.51 4.88 12.34
CA LEU A 41 -2.18 4.82 12.92
C LEU A 41 -1.09 5.21 11.91
N TYR A 42 -1.26 4.84 10.63
CA TYR A 42 -0.38 5.28 9.54
C TYR A 42 -0.48 6.78 9.33
N PHE A 43 -1.71 7.32 9.31
CA PHE A 43 -1.95 8.77 9.21
C PHE A 43 -1.18 9.55 10.27
N VAL A 44 -1.31 9.15 11.54
CA VAL A 44 -0.64 9.84 12.67
C VAL A 44 0.88 9.76 12.55
N ALA A 45 1.43 8.58 12.22
CA ALA A 45 2.87 8.43 12.08
C ALA A 45 3.44 9.27 10.92
N MET A 46 2.76 9.28 9.77
CA MET A 46 3.16 10.11 8.64
C MET A 46 3.00 11.60 8.94
N LEU A 47 1.92 12.00 9.63
CA LEU A 47 1.72 13.39 10.02
C LEU A 47 2.85 13.88 10.93
N ILE A 48 3.28 13.08 11.90
CA ILE A 48 4.44 13.38 12.76
C ILE A 48 5.70 13.52 11.93
N GLY A 49 5.97 12.56 11.03
CA GLY A 49 7.15 12.58 10.16
C GLY A 49 7.21 13.83 9.27
N VAL A 50 6.11 14.14 8.62
CA VAL A 50 5.97 15.34 7.78
C VAL A 50 6.15 16.60 8.63
N SER A 51 5.54 16.66 9.82
CA SER A 51 5.69 17.79 10.75
C SER A 51 7.15 18.04 11.11
N ILE A 52 7.93 16.99 11.37
CA ILE A 52 9.37 17.11 11.67
C ILE A 52 10.13 17.79 10.51
N SER A 53 9.79 17.46 9.25
CA SER A 53 10.39 18.11 8.07
C SER A 53 10.23 19.63 8.08
N PHE A 54 9.10 20.12 8.60
CA PHE A 54 8.83 21.56 8.66
C PHE A 54 9.66 22.26 9.74
N PHE A 55 10.00 21.61 10.85
CA PHE A 55 10.74 22.24 11.95
C PHE A 55 12.28 22.10 11.84
N ASP A 56 12.78 21.52 10.75
CA ASP A 56 14.18 21.07 10.64
C ASP A 56 15.18 22.25 10.53
N ASP A 57 14.79 23.41 9.99
CA ASP A 57 15.71 24.51 9.64
C ASP A 57 16.53 25.14 10.78
N TRP A 58 16.17 24.90 12.03
CA TRP A 58 16.82 25.50 13.20
C TRP A 58 17.97 24.64 13.75
N ILE A 59 18.22 23.47 13.13
CA ILE A 59 19.04 22.40 13.69
C ILE A 59 20.26 22.14 12.78
N GLY A 60 21.45 21.93 13.37
CA GLY A 60 22.66 21.61 12.60
C GLY A 60 22.58 20.26 11.86
N THR A 61 23.23 20.15 10.69
CA THR A 61 23.14 19.02 9.74
C THR A 61 23.27 17.63 10.37
N GLY A 62 24.17 17.46 11.35
CA GLY A 62 24.36 16.17 12.03
C GLY A 62 23.14 15.75 12.87
N THR A 63 22.51 16.71 13.56
CA THR A 63 21.30 16.44 14.35
C THR A 63 20.09 16.24 13.45
N LYS A 64 19.99 16.95 12.31
CA LYS A 64 18.98 16.69 11.27
C LYS A 64 19.01 15.24 10.80
N ALA A 65 20.20 14.78 10.39
CA ALA A 65 20.38 13.42 9.90
C ALA A 65 19.97 12.36 10.94
N ALA A 66 20.32 12.56 12.22
CA ALA A 66 19.92 11.66 13.29
C ALA A 66 18.40 11.60 13.46
N ILE A 67 17.72 12.75 13.53
CA ILE A 67 16.26 12.84 13.68
C ILE A 67 15.56 12.15 12.50
N TRP A 68 16.02 12.40 11.27
CA TRP A 68 15.45 11.81 10.07
C TRP A 68 15.62 10.28 10.03
N VAL A 69 16.79 9.77 10.40
CA VAL A 69 17.01 8.31 10.47
C VAL A 69 16.03 7.66 11.44
N PHE A 70 15.89 8.21 12.66
CA PHE A 70 14.93 7.68 13.63
C PHE A 70 13.48 7.80 13.17
N THR A 71 13.13 8.92 12.53
CA THR A 71 11.78 9.18 12.02
C THR A 71 11.41 8.21 10.90
N ILE A 72 12.32 7.99 9.94
CA ILE A 72 12.11 7.01 8.86
C ILE A 72 11.96 5.60 9.43
N ILE A 73 12.81 5.20 10.38
CA ILE A 73 12.71 3.90 11.04
C ILE A 73 11.34 3.76 11.74
N ALA A 74 10.88 4.79 12.46
CA ALA A 74 9.59 4.78 13.14
C ALA A 74 8.42 4.67 12.13
N ILE A 75 8.45 5.44 11.05
CA ILE A 75 7.44 5.40 9.98
C ILE A 75 7.38 4.02 9.34
N VAL A 76 8.54 3.42 9.02
CA VAL A 76 8.61 2.07 8.44
C VAL A 76 8.01 1.06 9.41
N CYS A 77 8.41 1.10 10.70
CA CYS A 77 7.86 0.20 11.72
C CYS A 77 6.34 0.30 11.81
N VAL A 78 5.80 1.52 11.86
CA VAL A 78 4.35 1.75 11.93
C VAL A 78 3.66 1.29 10.66
N SER A 79 4.21 1.60 9.49
CA SER A 79 3.64 1.19 8.20
C SER A 79 3.55 -0.33 8.07
N VAL A 80 4.61 -1.04 8.45
CA VAL A 80 4.62 -2.50 8.49
C VAL A 80 3.54 -3.02 9.43
N PHE A 81 3.44 -2.46 10.63
CA PHE A 81 2.41 -2.84 11.59
C PHE A 81 0.99 -2.63 11.05
N VAL A 82 0.73 -1.50 10.39
CA VAL A 82 -0.57 -1.16 9.81
C VAL A 82 -0.93 -2.11 8.67
N VAL A 83 -0.02 -2.35 7.71
CA VAL A 83 -0.24 -3.32 6.63
C VAL A 83 -0.49 -4.72 7.21
N SER A 84 0.29 -5.14 8.20
CA SER A 84 0.10 -6.42 8.90
C SER A 84 -1.30 -6.56 9.50
N ALA A 85 -1.75 -5.54 10.22
CA ALA A 85 -3.05 -5.51 10.85
C ALA A 85 -4.18 -5.49 9.82
N LEU A 86 -4.00 -4.77 8.70
CA LEU A 86 -4.96 -4.74 7.60
C LEU A 86 -5.06 -6.10 6.88
N VAL A 87 -3.94 -6.79 6.62
CA VAL A 87 -3.94 -8.14 6.04
C VAL A 87 -4.69 -9.11 6.95
N PHE A 88 -4.37 -9.11 8.25
CA PHE A 88 -5.07 -9.97 9.22
C PHE A 88 -6.56 -9.64 9.33
N ALA A 89 -6.92 -8.35 9.39
CA ALA A 89 -8.32 -7.92 9.42
C ALA A 89 -9.06 -8.31 8.13
N SER A 90 -8.39 -8.25 6.97
CA SER A 90 -8.95 -8.66 5.68
C SER A 90 -9.18 -10.17 5.64
N ALA A 91 -8.23 -10.96 6.12
CA ALA A 91 -8.35 -12.41 6.21
C ALA A 91 -9.50 -12.83 7.15
N GLN A 92 -9.59 -12.21 8.34
CA GLN A 92 -10.65 -12.51 9.29
C GLN A 92 -12.03 -12.09 8.77
N ALA A 93 -12.13 -10.91 8.15
CA ALA A 93 -13.36 -10.45 7.50
C ALA A 93 -13.81 -11.40 6.39
N TYR A 94 -12.86 -11.94 5.60
CA TYR A 94 -13.15 -12.82 4.48
C TYR A 94 -13.53 -14.25 4.92
N LEU A 95 -12.85 -14.80 5.93
CA LEU A 95 -13.08 -16.17 6.39
C LEU A 95 -14.25 -16.27 7.39
N ASP A 96 -14.29 -15.39 8.39
CA ASP A 96 -15.19 -15.49 9.55
C ASP A 96 -16.34 -14.47 9.52
N GLY A 97 -16.32 -13.54 8.56
CA GLY A 97 -17.35 -12.50 8.40
C GLY A 97 -17.43 -11.50 9.56
N LYS A 98 -16.47 -11.52 10.49
CA LYS A 98 -16.44 -10.67 11.69
C LYS A 98 -15.03 -10.13 11.92
N VAL A 99 -14.93 -8.86 12.26
CA VAL A 99 -13.66 -8.19 12.58
C VAL A 99 -13.63 -7.89 14.08
N ALA A 100 -12.97 -8.74 14.87
CA ALA A 100 -12.91 -8.58 16.33
C ALA A 100 -11.69 -7.73 16.74
N THR A 101 -11.92 -6.45 17.02
CA THR A 101 -10.86 -5.44 17.24
C THR A 101 -9.87 -5.80 18.37
N GLY A 102 -10.31 -6.52 19.41
CA GLY A 102 -9.46 -6.91 20.54
C GLY A 102 -8.45 -8.02 20.22
N THR A 103 -8.82 -8.97 19.35
CA THR A 103 -7.95 -10.08 18.95
C THR A 103 -6.89 -9.62 17.96
N ILE A 104 -7.25 -8.66 17.09
CA ILE A 104 -6.38 -8.09 16.05
C ILE A 104 -5.11 -7.50 16.66
N LEU A 105 -5.21 -6.73 17.76
CA LEU A 105 -4.04 -6.06 18.34
C LEU A 105 -3.06 -7.04 18.98
N LYS A 106 -3.56 -8.09 19.64
CA LYS A 106 -2.73 -9.10 20.29
C LYS A 106 -2.01 -9.98 19.26
N GLN A 107 -2.72 -10.38 18.21
CA GLN A 107 -2.17 -11.14 17.10
C GLN A 107 -1.16 -10.30 16.29
N ALA A 108 -1.51 -9.06 15.95
CA ALA A 108 -0.64 -8.13 15.23
C ALA A 108 0.66 -7.86 16.00
N LYS A 109 0.60 -7.70 17.34
CA LYS A 109 1.81 -7.52 18.16
C LYS A 109 2.71 -8.76 18.18
N ARG A 110 2.13 -9.98 18.23
CA ARG A 110 2.90 -11.24 18.16
C ARG A 110 3.57 -11.39 16.79
N GLN A 111 2.90 -11.00 15.71
CA GLN A 111 3.44 -11.07 14.37
C GLN A 111 4.45 -9.96 14.06
N PHE A 112 4.32 -8.79 14.71
CA PHE A 112 5.10 -7.59 14.44
C PHE A 112 6.60 -7.85 14.34
N PHE A 113 7.20 -8.62 15.25
CA PHE A 113 8.65 -8.89 15.22
C PHE A 113 9.09 -9.72 14.01
N ARG A 114 8.28 -10.71 13.60
CA ARG A 114 8.56 -11.50 12.39
C ARG A 114 8.41 -10.64 11.14
N CYS A 115 7.39 -9.80 11.11
CA CYS A 115 7.12 -8.87 10.01
C CYS A 115 8.17 -7.77 9.91
N LEU A 116 8.66 -7.27 11.04
CA LEU A 116 9.69 -6.26 11.09
C LEU A 116 11.01 -6.81 10.56
N VAL A 117 11.43 -8.01 10.97
CA VAL A 117 12.62 -8.66 10.42
C VAL A 117 12.47 -8.89 8.91
N SER A 118 11.32 -9.42 8.48
CA SER A 118 11.03 -9.66 7.07
C SER A 118 11.01 -8.37 6.24
N SER A 119 10.40 -7.31 6.77
CA SER A 119 10.35 -6.00 6.14
C SER A 119 11.69 -5.28 6.17
N LEU A 120 12.59 -5.56 7.10
CA LEU A 120 13.96 -5.01 7.09
C LEU A 120 14.80 -5.65 5.99
N VAL A 121 14.76 -6.98 5.86
CA VAL A 121 15.44 -7.71 4.78
C VAL A 121 14.94 -7.23 3.42
N PHE A 122 13.63 -7.01 3.31
CA PHE A 122 13.07 -6.46 2.09
C PHE A 122 13.36 -4.99 1.89
N GLY A 123 13.26 -4.16 2.94
CA GLY A 123 13.62 -2.75 2.89
C GLY A 123 15.05 -2.56 2.37
N LEU A 124 15.96 -3.46 2.74
CA LEU A 124 17.34 -3.46 2.24
C LEU A 124 17.44 -3.67 0.72
N VAL A 125 16.49 -4.40 0.12
CA VAL A 125 16.45 -4.65 -1.33
C VAL A 125 15.60 -3.59 -2.05
N THR A 126 14.50 -3.17 -1.44
CA THR A 126 13.52 -2.29 -2.07
C THR A 126 13.80 -0.84 -1.94
N ILE A 127 14.23 -0.36 -0.79
CA ILE A 127 14.55 1.05 -0.62
C ILE A 127 15.58 1.48 -1.67
N PRO A 128 16.72 0.78 -1.89
CA PRO A 128 17.65 1.17 -2.93
C PRO A 128 17.08 1.00 -4.34
N LEU A 129 16.28 -0.03 -4.61
CA LEU A 129 15.60 -0.19 -5.91
C LEU A 129 14.62 0.95 -6.18
N THR A 130 13.85 1.36 -5.19
CA THR A 130 12.85 2.43 -5.30
C THR A 130 13.55 3.77 -5.46
N ILE A 131 14.61 4.03 -4.67
CA ILE A 131 15.47 5.21 -4.83
C ILE A 131 16.08 5.22 -6.23
N PHE A 132 16.57 4.09 -6.73
CA PHE A 132 17.14 3.98 -8.07
C PHE A 132 16.10 4.26 -9.15
N VAL A 133 14.90 3.68 -9.06
CA VAL A 133 13.81 3.91 -10.01
C VAL A 133 13.35 5.37 -9.99
N VAL A 134 13.22 5.97 -8.80
CA VAL A 134 12.86 7.39 -8.65
C VAL A 134 13.97 8.30 -9.15
N ALA A 135 15.24 8.02 -8.85
CA ALA A 135 16.37 8.79 -9.37
C ALA A 135 16.47 8.70 -10.90
N LEU A 136 16.21 7.51 -11.46
CA LEU A 136 16.14 7.30 -12.90
C LEU A 136 14.97 8.06 -13.53
N PHE A 137 13.80 8.05 -12.89
CA PHE A 137 12.65 8.87 -13.29
C PHE A 137 13.00 10.36 -13.32
N VAL A 138 13.61 10.87 -12.25
CA VAL A 138 14.05 12.27 -12.13
C VAL A 138 15.04 12.62 -13.24
N ALA A 139 16.07 11.79 -13.44
CA ALA A 139 17.07 12.03 -14.46
C ALA A 139 16.46 12.10 -15.86
N ILE A 140 15.60 11.14 -16.21
CA ILE A 140 14.93 11.09 -17.52
C ILE A 140 14.01 12.30 -17.71
N TYR A 141 13.24 12.69 -16.68
CA TYR A 141 12.38 13.86 -16.74
C TYR A 141 13.19 15.16 -16.90
N SER A 142 14.26 15.34 -16.12
CA SER A 142 15.11 16.52 -16.22
C SER A 142 15.78 16.66 -17.59
N SER A 143 16.18 15.54 -18.20
CA SER A 143 16.73 15.52 -19.57
C SER A 143 15.67 15.76 -20.65
N PHE A 144 14.39 15.53 -20.35
CA PHE A 144 13.28 15.91 -21.23
C PHE A 144 12.99 17.41 -21.14
N GLU A 145 12.95 17.96 -19.91
CA GLU A 145 12.72 19.39 -19.68
C GLU A 145 13.86 20.26 -20.24
N SER A 146 15.11 19.81 -20.14
CA SER A 146 16.27 20.49 -20.75
C SER A 146 16.31 20.41 -22.27
N GLY A 147 15.39 19.67 -22.90
CA GLY A 147 15.31 19.50 -24.35
C GLY A 147 16.39 18.59 -24.95
N GLU A 148 17.20 17.92 -24.12
CA GLU A 148 18.25 16.99 -24.57
C GLU A 148 17.66 15.71 -25.18
N ILE A 149 16.49 15.27 -24.71
CA ILE A 149 15.78 14.12 -25.26
C ILE A 149 14.66 14.59 -26.18
N SER A 150 14.84 14.45 -27.50
CA SER A 150 13.88 14.91 -28.51
C SER A 150 12.63 14.03 -28.65
N SER A 151 12.65 12.80 -28.12
CA SER A 151 11.53 11.86 -28.25
C SER A 151 10.86 11.57 -26.91
N GLY A 152 9.77 12.29 -26.62
CA GLY A 152 8.93 12.01 -25.43
C GLY A 152 8.40 10.58 -25.39
N ILE A 153 8.29 9.91 -26.55
CA ILE A 153 7.89 8.50 -26.67
C ILE A 153 8.91 7.55 -26.02
N GLY A 154 10.21 7.83 -26.14
CA GLY A 154 11.25 7.00 -25.53
C GLY A 154 11.24 7.09 -24.00
N VAL A 155 11.03 8.30 -23.48
CA VAL A 155 10.86 8.56 -22.03
C VAL A 155 9.65 7.79 -21.50
N LEU A 156 8.49 7.95 -22.13
CA LEU A 156 7.26 7.26 -21.71
C LEU A 156 7.40 5.74 -21.74
N GLY A 157 8.10 5.19 -22.74
CA GLY A 157 8.39 3.75 -22.82
C GLY A 157 9.23 3.24 -21.65
N VAL A 158 10.31 3.95 -21.29
CA VAL A 158 11.16 3.57 -20.14
C VAL A 158 10.38 3.69 -18.82
N LEU A 159 9.59 4.76 -18.65
CA LEU A 159 8.76 4.94 -17.46
C LEU A 159 7.73 3.82 -17.30
N LEU A 160 7.09 3.41 -18.40
CA LEU A 160 6.16 2.29 -18.39
C LEU A 160 6.83 0.98 -17.99
N ILE A 161 8.03 0.71 -18.51
CA ILE A 161 8.79 -0.51 -18.16
C ILE A 161 9.15 -0.52 -16.67
N LEU A 162 9.63 0.60 -16.14
CA LEU A 162 9.95 0.73 -14.70
C LEU A 162 8.72 0.52 -13.83
N PHE A 163 7.59 1.11 -14.23
CA PHE A 163 6.32 0.94 -13.51
C PHE A 163 5.85 -0.51 -13.52
N LEU A 164 5.90 -1.19 -14.67
CA LEU A 164 5.53 -2.61 -14.78
C LEU A 164 6.46 -3.51 -13.96
N ALA A 165 7.77 -3.22 -13.94
CA ALA A 165 8.74 -3.93 -13.12
C ALA A 165 8.45 -3.74 -11.62
N ALA A 166 8.20 -2.51 -11.18
CA ALA A 166 7.85 -2.19 -9.80
C ALA A 166 6.54 -2.86 -9.36
N ALA A 167 5.50 -2.83 -10.21
CA ALA A 167 4.24 -3.51 -9.95
C ALA A 167 4.42 -5.04 -9.87
N SER A 168 5.25 -5.60 -10.76
CA SER A 168 5.52 -7.04 -10.74
C SER A 168 6.22 -7.47 -9.46
N PHE A 169 7.20 -6.68 -9.05
CA PHE A 169 7.91 -6.87 -7.81
C PHE A 169 7.00 -6.71 -6.58
N LEU A 170 6.07 -5.74 -6.59
CA LEU A 170 5.08 -5.57 -5.52
C LEU A 170 4.13 -6.77 -5.41
N THR A 171 3.75 -7.39 -6.54
CA THR A 171 2.98 -8.63 -6.54
C THR A 171 3.71 -9.74 -5.78
N TYR A 172 4.99 -9.97 -6.08
CA TYR A 172 5.81 -10.95 -5.34
C TYR A 172 5.88 -10.62 -3.85
N TRP A 173 5.99 -9.34 -3.50
CA TRP A 173 6.02 -8.88 -2.12
C TRP A 173 4.72 -9.16 -1.36
N CYS A 174 3.58 -8.80 -1.93
CA CYS A 174 2.26 -9.00 -1.31
C CYS A 174 1.98 -10.47 -0.99
N PHE A 175 2.40 -11.38 -1.88
CA PHE A 175 2.27 -12.82 -1.67
C PHE A 175 3.21 -13.34 -0.58
N TYR A 176 4.44 -12.83 -0.53
CA TYR A 176 5.39 -13.17 0.53
C TYR A 176 4.91 -12.69 1.90
N ILE A 177 4.40 -11.46 1.98
CA ILE A 177 3.75 -10.90 3.17
C ILE A 177 2.59 -11.80 3.62
N SER A 178 1.66 -12.11 2.70
CA SER A 178 0.46 -12.89 3.03
C SER A 178 0.79 -14.31 3.50
N ALA A 179 1.85 -14.93 2.94
CA ALA A 179 2.35 -16.24 3.39
C ALA A 179 2.83 -16.21 4.85
N ILE A 180 3.66 -15.23 5.22
CA ILE A 180 4.12 -15.04 6.61
C ILE A 180 2.94 -14.80 7.56
N PHE A 181 1.91 -14.09 7.09
CA PHE A 181 0.76 -13.73 7.92
C PHE A 181 -0.16 -14.90 8.21
N VAL A 182 -0.46 -15.70 7.19
CA VAL A 182 -1.52 -16.71 7.25
C VAL A 182 -0.98 -18.07 7.70
N GLU A 183 0.27 -18.42 7.39
CA GLU A 183 0.73 -19.80 7.50
C GLU A 183 1.63 -20.11 8.71
N ASP A 184 2.10 -19.10 9.46
CA ASP A 184 3.00 -19.27 10.64
C ASP A 184 4.28 -20.12 10.33
N ILE A 185 4.74 -20.17 9.06
CA ILE A 185 5.89 -20.95 8.57
C ILE A 185 7.16 -20.06 8.50
N ALA A 186 8.35 -20.67 8.34
CA ALA A 186 9.64 -19.99 8.29
C ALA A 186 9.95 -19.31 6.93
N ALA A 187 10.49 -18.08 6.99
CA ALA A 187 10.65 -17.15 5.85
C ALA A 187 11.38 -17.68 4.59
N ARG A 188 12.31 -18.63 4.71
CA ARG A 188 13.10 -19.13 3.54
C ARG A 188 12.37 -20.16 2.69
N SER A 189 11.60 -21.06 3.30
CA SER A 189 10.75 -22.01 2.56
C SER A 189 9.60 -21.30 1.86
N GLU A 190 9.15 -20.17 2.41
CA GLU A 190 8.03 -19.38 1.88
C GLU A 190 8.36 -18.60 0.61
N LEU A 191 9.58 -18.08 0.43
CA LEU A 191 9.97 -17.40 -0.83
C LEU A 191 9.93 -18.35 -2.03
N LYS A 192 10.36 -19.61 -1.84
CA LYS A 192 10.29 -20.63 -2.89
C LYS A 192 8.84 -20.97 -3.21
N ARG A 193 8.01 -21.14 -2.17
CA ARG A 193 6.58 -21.45 -2.31
C ARG A 193 5.79 -20.31 -2.94
N SER A 194 6.02 -19.06 -2.54
CA SER A 194 5.35 -17.90 -3.16
C SER A 194 5.69 -17.76 -4.64
N GLY A 195 6.94 -18.06 -5.01
CA GLY A 195 7.37 -18.18 -6.41
C GLY A 195 6.62 -19.29 -7.15
N GLU A 196 6.46 -20.46 -6.56
CA GLU A 196 5.71 -21.60 -7.12
C GLU A 196 4.21 -21.28 -7.26
N LEU A 197 3.62 -20.52 -6.33
CA LEU A 197 2.23 -20.08 -6.42
C LEU A 197 1.98 -19.15 -7.62
N ILE A 198 2.94 -18.27 -7.94
CA ILE A 198 2.78 -17.26 -9.01
C ILE A 198 3.20 -17.80 -10.39
N ARG A 199 4.20 -18.69 -10.46
CA ARG A 199 4.93 -19.06 -11.69
C ARG A 199 4.04 -19.44 -12.88
N ASP A 200 3.07 -20.33 -12.70
CA ASP A 200 2.25 -20.84 -13.83
C ASP A 200 1.23 -19.83 -14.37
N ARG A 201 0.88 -18.81 -13.57
CA ARG A 201 -0.13 -17.79 -13.91
C ARG A 201 0.39 -16.37 -13.71
N TRP A 202 1.70 -16.19 -13.92
CA TRP A 202 2.41 -14.95 -13.60
C TRP A 202 1.74 -13.73 -14.22
N TRP A 203 1.41 -13.76 -15.51
CA TRP A 203 0.77 -12.65 -16.21
C TRP A 203 -0.60 -12.28 -15.67
N ARG A 204 -1.41 -13.27 -15.29
CA ARG A 204 -2.77 -13.03 -14.79
C ARG A 204 -2.72 -12.45 -13.37
N ILE A 205 -1.85 -12.97 -12.51
CA ILE A 205 -1.70 -12.51 -11.13
C ILE A 205 -1.11 -11.10 -11.12
N ASN A 206 -0.04 -10.86 -11.87
CA ASN A 206 0.54 -9.51 -12.00
C ASN A 206 -0.42 -8.53 -12.66
N GLY A 207 -1.16 -8.95 -13.69
CA GLY A 207 -2.19 -8.10 -14.31
C GLY A 207 -3.32 -7.74 -13.35
N THR A 208 -3.74 -8.68 -12.49
CA THR A 208 -4.77 -8.45 -11.48
C THR A 208 -4.28 -7.51 -10.38
N MET A 209 -3.07 -7.74 -9.86
CA MET A 209 -2.45 -6.84 -8.89
C MET A 209 -2.23 -5.45 -9.48
N LEU A 210 -1.71 -5.36 -10.70
CA LEU A 210 -1.53 -4.10 -11.42
C LEU A 210 -2.86 -3.36 -11.56
N ALA A 211 -3.94 -4.05 -11.91
CA ALA A 211 -5.26 -3.45 -12.00
C ALA A 211 -5.78 -2.93 -10.65
N ILE A 212 -5.55 -3.67 -9.56
CA ILE A 212 -5.87 -3.22 -8.18
C ILE A 212 -5.07 -1.97 -7.81
N LEU A 213 -3.76 -1.95 -8.14
CA LEU A 213 -2.90 -0.79 -7.89
C LEU A 213 -3.34 0.41 -8.72
N LEU A 214 -3.59 0.23 -10.02
CA LEU A 214 -4.10 1.28 -10.90
C LEU A 214 -5.43 1.83 -10.42
N LEU A 215 -6.30 0.98 -9.89
CA LEU A 215 -7.56 1.42 -9.28
C LEU A 215 -7.31 2.23 -8.00
N HIS A 216 -6.43 1.78 -7.11
CA HIS A 216 -6.01 2.54 -5.93
C HIS A 216 -5.40 3.91 -6.30
N PHE A 217 -4.51 3.93 -7.30
CA PHE A 217 -3.91 5.15 -7.84
C PHE A 217 -4.95 6.07 -8.46
N GLY A 218 -5.87 5.53 -9.27
CA GLY A 218 -6.93 6.28 -9.94
C GLY A 218 -7.89 6.92 -8.94
N ILE A 219 -8.33 6.19 -7.91
CA ILE A 219 -9.18 6.74 -6.85
C ILE A 219 -8.44 7.86 -6.12
N SER A 220 -7.18 7.64 -5.73
CA SER A 220 -6.39 8.65 -5.03
C SER A 220 -6.18 9.91 -5.89
N PHE A 221 -5.90 9.73 -7.19
CA PHE A 221 -5.74 10.82 -8.15
C PHE A 221 -7.02 11.63 -8.32
N ILE A 222 -8.17 10.97 -8.48
CA ILE A 222 -9.48 11.64 -8.60
C ILE A 222 -9.79 12.43 -7.33
N CYS A 223 -9.59 11.86 -6.15
CA CYS A 223 -9.84 12.56 -4.88
C CYS A 223 -8.94 13.79 -4.70
N ARG A 224 -7.65 13.68 -5.03
CA ARG A 224 -6.69 14.79 -4.95
C ARG A 224 -7.05 15.92 -5.90
N THR A 225 -7.22 15.59 -7.18
CA THR A 225 -7.56 16.57 -8.21
C THR A 225 -8.89 17.26 -7.91
N ALA A 226 -9.90 16.53 -7.44
CA ALA A 226 -11.17 17.13 -7.03
C ALA A 226 -11.00 18.13 -5.88
N PHE A 227 -10.16 17.82 -4.89
CA PHE A 227 -9.90 18.71 -3.77
C PHE A 227 -9.10 19.96 -4.17
N GLU A 228 -8.10 19.79 -5.03
CA GLU A 228 -7.31 20.91 -5.56
C GLU A 228 -8.17 21.85 -6.40
N ILE A 229 -9.00 21.31 -7.31
CA ILE A 229 -9.95 22.11 -8.10
C ILE A 229 -10.87 22.91 -7.18
N LEU A 230 -11.38 22.30 -6.11
CA LEU A 230 -12.23 22.99 -5.13
C LEU A 230 -11.50 24.18 -4.50
N LEU A 231 -10.24 24.00 -4.08
CA LEU A 231 -9.45 25.09 -3.50
C LEU A 231 -9.19 26.22 -4.51
N THR A 232 -8.87 25.88 -5.75
CA THR A 232 -8.68 26.86 -6.82
C THR A 232 -9.96 27.65 -7.10
N LEU A 233 -11.12 27.00 -7.12
CA LEU A 233 -12.41 27.66 -7.31
C LEU A 233 -12.77 28.61 -6.15
N THR A 234 -12.33 28.31 -4.93
CA THR A 234 -12.52 29.20 -3.77
C THR A 234 -11.55 30.38 -3.74
N GLY A 235 -10.60 30.45 -4.67
CA GLY A 235 -9.53 31.47 -4.69
C GLY A 235 -8.49 31.28 -3.59
N LEU A 236 -8.49 30.12 -2.90
CA LEU A 236 -7.53 29.79 -1.87
C LEU A 236 -6.23 29.23 -2.46
N ALA A 237 -6.28 28.65 -3.66
CA ALA A 237 -5.11 28.10 -4.34
C ALA A 237 -4.97 28.65 -5.77
N GLU A 238 -3.74 28.83 -6.25
CA GLU A 238 -3.46 29.24 -7.63
C GLU A 238 -3.33 28.03 -8.58
N ILE A 239 -3.52 28.25 -9.88
CA ILE A 239 -3.31 27.20 -10.91
C ILE A 239 -1.84 26.72 -10.94
N THR A 240 -0.91 27.59 -10.56
CA THR A 240 0.52 27.28 -10.39
C THR A 240 0.76 26.28 -9.25
N GLU A 241 -0.02 26.35 -8.17
CA GLU A 241 0.04 25.40 -7.06
C GLU A 241 -0.52 24.02 -7.44
N PHE A 242 -1.49 23.97 -8.36
CA PHE A 242 -1.99 22.70 -8.92
C PHE A 242 -0.89 21.93 -9.66
N LEU A 243 -0.16 22.59 -10.56
CA LEU A 243 0.96 21.96 -11.27
C LEU A 243 2.11 21.59 -10.32
N GLY A 244 2.40 22.45 -9.34
CA GLY A 244 3.37 22.18 -8.28
C GLY A 244 3.00 20.98 -7.40
N THR A 245 1.71 20.74 -7.15
CA THR A 245 1.23 19.60 -6.36
C THR A 245 1.33 18.28 -7.12
N ILE A 246 1.03 18.29 -8.43
CA ILE A 246 1.29 17.14 -9.32
C ILE A 246 2.78 16.79 -9.32
N GLN A 247 3.64 17.81 -9.38
CA GLN A 247 5.09 17.64 -9.31
C GLN A 247 5.53 17.09 -7.94
N TRP A 248 5.02 17.62 -6.83
CA TRP A 248 5.28 17.12 -5.49
C TRP A 248 4.98 15.62 -5.34
N TRP A 249 3.83 15.18 -5.86
CA TRP A 249 3.41 13.79 -5.83
C TRP A 249 4.26 12.86 -6.70
N ALA A 250 4.62 13.31 -7.91
CA ALA A 250 5.45 12.55 -8.82
C ALA A 250 6.91 12.40 -8.33
N PHE A 251 7.40 13.37 -7.56
CA PHE A 251 8.82 13.46 -7.20
C PHE A 251 9.12 13.26 -5.71
N LEU A 252 8.11 12.92 -4.88
CA LEU A 252 8.27 12.68 -3.44
C LEU A 252 9.07 13.81 -2.73
N GLN A 253 8.94 15.05 -3.19
CA GLN A 253 9.77 16.16 -2.71
C GLN A 253 9.31 16.61 -1.33
N LEU A 254 9.95 16.18 -0.25
CA LEU A 254 9.66 16.75 1.07
C LEU A 254 9.88 18.27 1.05
N PRO A 255 8.94 19.09 1.58
CA PRO A 255 9.11 20.54 1.68
C PRO A 255 10.45 20.85 2.34
N ARG A 256 11.30 21.64 1.67
CA ARG A 256 12.70 21.76 2.06
C ARG A 256 12.98 22.91 3.02
N ASN A 257 12.10 23.91 3.09
CA ASN A 257 12.34 25.15 3.84
C ASN A 257 11.08 25.66 4.58
N LEU A 258 11.27 26.26 5.75
CA LEU A 258 10.26 26.98 6.54
C LEU A 258 9.64 28.18 5.83
N THR A 259 10.35 28.78 4.90
CA THR A 259 9.84 29.90 4.08
C THR A 259 8.69 29.47 3.16
N GLU A 260 8.51 28.17 2.94
CA GLU A 260 7.40 27.58 2.18
C GLU A 260 6.25 27.09 3.10
N PHE A 261 6.33 27.34 4.41
CA PHE A 261 5.27 27.00 5.37
C PHE A 261 4.09 27.96 5.25
N HIS A 262 3.27 27.75 4.22
CA HIS A 262 1.94 28.34 4.12
C HIS A 262 0.93 27.38 4.78
N LEU A 263 -0.05 27.94 5.50
CA LEU A 263 -1.16 27.15 6.08
C LEU A 263 -1.85 26.26 5.03
N LEU A 264 -1.89 26.73 3.79
CA LEU A 264 -2.41 25.99 2.64
C LEU A 264 -1.59 24.72 2.34
N ASN A 265 -0.26 24.79 2.36
CA ASN A 265 0.60 23.63 2.12
C ASN A 265 0.42 22.57 3.22
N ALA A 266 0.38 23.00 4.48
CA ALA A 266 0.08 22.12 5.60
C ALA A 266 -1.28 21.44 5.47
N LEU A 267 -2.31 22.20 5.07
CA LEU A 267 -3.66 21.67 4.78
C LEU A 267 -3.60 20.62 3.65
N MET A 268 -2.89 20.91 2.57
CA MET A 268 -2.74 20.00 1.43
C MET A 268 -2.04 18.71 1.81
N HIS A 269 -1.01 18.75 2.66
CA HIS A 269 -0.38 17.53 3.17
C HIS A 269 -1.35 16.70 4.03
N VAL A 270 -2.10 17.33 4.93
CA VAL A 270 -3.10 16.65 5.75
C VAL A 270 -4.16 15.97 4.88
N VAL A 271 -4.64 16.65 3.84
CA VAL A 271 -5.63 16.11 2.91
C VAL A 271 -5.04 14.94 2.11
N ASN A 272 -3.83 15.08 1.58
CA ASN A 272 -3.14 14.03 0.86
C ASN A 272 -2.93 12.77 1.71
N LEU A 273 -2.47 12.95 2.96
CA LEU A 273 -2.33 11.86 3.92
C LEU A 273 -3.69 11.22 4.25
N GLY A 274 -4.75 12.02 4.34
CA GLY A 274 -6.11 11.54 4.55
C GLY A 274 -6.58 10.66 3.40
N ILE A 275 -6.32 11.08 2.15
CA ILE A 275 -6.62 10.31 0.94
C ILE A 275 -5.84 9.00 0.95
N ASP A 276 -4.52 9.01 1.21
CA ASP A 276 -3.71 7.79 1.28
C ASP A 276 -4.21 6.83 2.35
N THR A 277 -4.56 7.35 3.51
CA THR A 277 -5.11 6.56 4.63
C THR A 277 -6.44 5.92 4.25
N PHE A 278 -7.27 6.63 3.49
CA PHE A 278 -8.57 6.15 3.03
C PHE A 278 -8.44 5.12 1.90
N THR A 279 -7.48 5.27 1.00
CA THR A 279 -7.35 4.39 -0.18
C THR A 279 -6.43 3.20 0.06
N MET A 280 -5.57 3.24 1.08
CA MET A 280 -4.64 2.16 1.44
C MET A 280 -5.33 0.79 1.65
N PRO A 281 -6.45 0.66 2.37
CA PRO A 281 -7.07 -0.65 2.61
C PRO A 281 -7.47 -1.37 1.31
N ILE A 282 -7.78 -0.64 0.24
CA ILE A 282 -8.26 -1.21 -1.03
C ILE A 282 -7.22 -2.16 -1.63
N TRP A 283 -5.96 -1.72 -1.74
CA TRP A 283 -4.91 -2.56 -2.31
C TRP A 283 -4.49 -3.69 -1.35
N VAL A 284 -4.55 -3.46 -0.04
CA VAL A 284 -4.19 -4.48 0.97
C VAL A 284 -5.23 -5.60 1.00
N ILE A 285 -6.52 -5.27 0.98
CA ILE A 285 -7.61 -6.25 0.88
C ILE A 285 -7.46 -7.03 -0.43
N GLY A 286 -7.27 -6.32 -1.56
CA GLY A 286 -7.08 -6.96 -2.86
C GLY A 286 -5.90 -7.92 -2.92
N ALA A 287 -4.76 -7.54 -2.35
CA ALA A 287 -3.59 -8.41 -2.21
C ALA A 287 -3.90 -9.66 -1.37
N THR A 288 -4.61 -9.49 -0.26
CA THR A 288 -4.99 -10.59 0.65
C THR A 288 -5.94 -11.57 -0.02
N LEU A 289 -6.97 -11.08 -0.72
CA LEU A 289 -7.92 -11.92 -1.44
C LEU A 289 -7.28 -12.63 -2.64
N LEU A 290 -6.38 -11.95 -3.36
CA LEU A 290 -5.65 -12.55 -4.47
C LEU A 290 -4.74 -13.71 -4.00
N TYR A 291 -4.17 -13.59 -2.79
CA TYR A 291 -3.43 -14.67 -2.15
C TYR A 291 -4.34 -15.87 -1.83
N PHE A 292 -5.51 -15.65 -1.20
CA PHE A 292 -6.47 -16.73 -0.94
C PHE A 292 -6.98 -17.39 -2.21
N ASP A 293 -7.27 -16.62 -3.28
CA ASP A 293 -7.66 -17.17 -4.58
C ASP A 293 -6.59 -18.12 -5.14
N GLN A 294 -5.29 -17.79 -5.01
CA GLN A 294 -4.24 -18.71 -5.45
C GLN A 294 -4.14 -19.96 -4.58
N ARG A 295 -4.32 -19.85 -3.25
CA ARG A 295 -4.35 -21.03 -2.37
C ARG A 295 -5.53 -21.95 -2.67
N ILE A 296 -6.72 -21.39 -2.91
CA ILE A 296 -7.89 -22.17 -3.32
C ILE A 296 -7.60 -22.90 -4.63
N ARG A 297 -7.03 -22.20 -5.63
CA ARG A 297 -6.77 -22.80 -6.96
C ARG A 297 -5.64 -23.83 -7.01
N LYS A 298 -4.61 -23.70 -6.17
CA LYS A 298 -3.41 -24.57 -6.24
C LYS A 298 -3.32 -25.59 -5.12
N GLU A 299 -3.87 -25.27 -3.95
CA GLU A 299 -3.70 -26.07 -2.74
C GLU A 299 -5.03 -26.67 -2.27
N GLY A 300 -6.18 -26.29 -2.85
CA GLY A 300 -7.49 -26.76 -2.40
C GLY A 300 -7.84 -26.24 -1.01
N PHE A 301 -7.44 -24.99 -0.71
CA PHE A 301 -7.64 -24.37 0.60
C PHE A 301 -9.11 -24.32 1.06
N ASP A 302 -10.05 -24.29 0.13
CA ASP A 302 -11.48 -24.43 0.41
C ASP A 302 -11.80 -25.73 1.14
N ILE A 303 -11.16 -26.84 0.77
CA ILE A 303 -11.31 -28.14 1.40
C ILE A 303 -10.70 -28.15 2.81
N GLU A 304 -9.53 -27.53 3.01
CA GLU A 304 -8.89 -27.42 4.33
C GLU A 304 -9.79 -26.68 5.34
N VAL A 305 -10.38 -25.56 4.91
CA VAL A 305 -11.29 -24.77 5.73
C VAL A 305 -12.58 -25.55 6.02
N MET A 306 -13.13 -26.26 5.04
CA MET A 306 -14.30 -27.12 5.25
C MET A 306 -14.02 -28.28 6.22
N ALA A 307 -12.87 -28.95 6.08
CA ALA A 307 -12.47 -30.04 6.96
C ALA A 307 -12.30 -29.58 8.42
N THR A 308 -11.71 -28.39 8.61
CA THR A 308 -11.54 -27.81 9.95
C THR A 308 -12.91 -27.49 10.59
N ARG A 309 -13.83 -26.89 9.84
CA ARG A 309 -15.18 -26.55 10.33
C ARG A 309 -16.08 -27.76 10.63
N LEU A 310 -15.83 -28.90 10.00
CA LEU A 310 -16.55 -30.15 10.25
C LEU A 310 -15.98 -30.93 11.45
N GLY A 311 -14.75 -30.61 11.87
CA GLY A 311 -14.09 -31.21 13.02
C GLY A 311 -14.36 -30.50 14.36
N GLU A 312 -14.97 -29.31 14.34
CA GLU A 312 -15.49 -28.56 15.50
C GLU A 312 -16.96 -28.91 15.79
#